data_AF-A0A397DJQ0-F1
#
_entry.id   AF-A0A397DJQ0-F1
#
_cell.length_a   1.000
_cell.length_b   1.000
_cell.length_c   1.000
_cell.angle_alpha   90.00
_cell.angle_beta   90.00
_cell.angle_gamma   90.00
#
_symmetry.space_group_name_H-M   'P 1'
#
loop_
_entity.id
_entity.type
_entity.pdbx_description
1 polymer ?
#
loop_
_entity_poly.entity_id
_entity_poly.type
_entity_poly.pdbx_seq_one_letter_code
_entity_poly.pdbx_strand_id
1 'polypeptide(L)'
;VILGDHGMSSDGNHGGATDDETGAALFLYSKALPLHVLDGTRSLYDVLFYPDPDTSAVRSVAQVDLVPTLSLLMGLPIPFGNLGAVIPQLFFEPSSNQTSPSASISSNQTSFSAALAHLNDALWVNVHQLRHQFTTSQTIRMDLPAMLDLEATFAEATLQDRDDAKGTHDLLQKYLNDALALSRALYTQFDLVCMVHGVVLQLSTFLALHLTSFRPHRVPISILVGILVGFMWPAAARVLPPLLPGAPMPRYAATIGLSTVGLAFEWQPPSLSPIASSPVVSWRRSVGVTMLVVMHCLSLFSNSYLVVQDRVVLFISASNLVLVGMDLLAPPAWSGQVTRGTGQVTRFIGLCVLHRVYAAWPVPNIVLSSVSMEWTYIPMLVVGVWIARVDPASLVSYVCVWMHWWDIWPLFVPWVVYAWGGLNILTTHPPSVLLVLLLLHGPTSPGPFALFVAMSLLYQSGPSTTTSSTTSMWGYCFLIHSLYFQSGHGNSFASLQNAAGFVGVPSFYWPVAGTLLAVNTFGAFWLGLSLVLTTIRRPIVVAYFTLSAICTSVFVALSRRHLMVWAIFAPKFVFDALVSLVVHLLVLVQSCCNRDIL
;
A
#
# COMPACT_ATOMS: atom_id res chain seq x y z
N VAL A 1 -32.54 -20.50 7.63
CA VAL A 1 -31.29 -19.94 8.18
C VAL A 1 -31.45 -18.44 8.26
N ILE A 2 -31.30 -17.85 9.44
CA ILE A 2 -31.26 -16.39 9.64
C ILE A 2 -29.95 -16.11 10.36
N LEU A 3 -29.14 -15.20 9.84
CA LEU A 3 -27.86 -14.82 10.45
C LEU A 3 -27.59 -13.32 10.28
N GLY A 4 -26.78 -12.76 11.17
CA GLY A 4 -26.10 -11.49 10.93
C GLY A 4 -24.77 -11.70 10.19
N ASP A 5 -24.37 -10.73 9.40
CA ASP A 5 -23.06 -10.68 8.73
C ASP A 5 -21.94 -10.27 9.70
N HIS A 6 -22.21 -9.37 10.63
CA HIS A 6 -21.30 -8.98 11.72
C HIS A 6 -22.06 -8.48 12.95
N GLY A 7 -21.32 -8.18 14.01
CA GLY A 7 -21.85 -7.57 15.24
C GLY A 7 -21.71 -6.04 15.24
N MET A 8 -22.12 -5.40 16.32
CA MET A 8 -21.96 -3.96 16.51
C MET A 8 -21.73 -3.68 18.00
N SER A 9 -20.72 -2.85 18.31
CA SER A 9 -20.47 -2.41 19.68
C SER A 9 -21.55 -1.44 20.18
N SER A 10 -21.59 -1.20 21.49
CA SER A 10 -22.54 -0.24 22.11
C SER A 10 -22.47 1.16 21.51
N ASP A 11 -21.30 1.54 20.99
CA ASP A 11 -21.03 2.87 20.42
C ASP A 11 -21.29 2.93 18.91
N GLY A 12 -21.78 1.83 18.30
CA GLY A 12 -22.12 1.75 16.88
C GLY A 12 -20.97 1.32 15.95
N ASN A 13 -19.80 0.94 16.48
CA ASN A 13 -18.70 0.45 15.67
C ASN A 13 -18.95 -1.00 15.22
N HIS A 14 -18.38 -1.37 14.07
CA HIS A 14 -18.52 -2.68 13.43
C HIS A 14 -17.26 -3.00 12.59
N GLY A 15 -16.10 -2.55 13.05
CA GLY A 15 -14.81 -2.67 12.34
C GLY A 15 -14.11 -4.02 12.54
N GLY A 16 -14.68 -4.90 13.35
CA GLY A 16 -14.16 -6.23 13.69
C GLY A 16 -13.04 -6.20 14.74
N ALA A 17 -12.96 -5.14 15.55
CA ALA A 17 -11.90 -4.98 16.55
C ALA A 17 -12.20 -5.68 17.88
N THR A 18 -13.48 -5.89 18.19
CA THR A 18 -13.95 -6.49 19.45
C THR A 18 -14.85 -7.70 19.19
N ASP A 19 -15.10 -8.48 20.24
CA ASP A 19 -16.03 -9.62 20.16
C ASP A 19 -17.45 -9.17 19.82
N ASP A 20 -17.89 -8.01 20.35
CA ASP A 20 -19.19 -7.41 20.01
C ASP A 20 -19.31 -7.03 18.53
N GLU A 21 -18.19 -6.70 17.86
CA GLU A 21 -18.17 -6.33 16.44
C GLU A 21 -18.06 -7.55 15.52
N THR A 22 -17.47 -8.65 16.00
CA THR A 22 -17.26 -9.88 15.22
C THR A 22 -18.35 -10.92 15.44
N GLY A 23 -19.01 -10.90 16.59
CA GLY A 23 -20.09 -11.81 16.96
C GLY A 23 -21.42 -11.41 16.32
N ALA A 24 -22.06 -12.34 15.62
CA ALA A 24 -23.38 -12.15 15.02
C ALA A 24 -24.35 -13.25 15.46
N ALA A 25 -25.65 -12.95 15.47
CA ALA A 25 -26.66 -13.94 15.79
C ALA A 25 -26.80 -14.98 14.67
N LEU A 26 -27.05 -16.24 15.03
CA LEU A 26 -27.38 -17.33 14.12
C LEU A 26 -28.64 -18.06 14.61
N PHE A 27 -29.62 -18.22 13.74
CA PHE A 27 -30.84 -18.99 13.98
C PHE A 27 -31.08 -19.99 12.85
N LEU A 28 -31.21 -21.26 13.23
CA LEU A 28 -31.44 -22.38 12.33
C LEU A 28 -32.81 -23.01 12.61
N TYR A 29 -33.57 -23.27 11.55
CA TYR A 29 -34.88 -23.90 11.61
C TYR A 29 -35.03 -24.88 10.46
N SER A 30 -35.50 -26.09 10.76
CA SER A 30 -35.80 -27.13 9.79
C SER A 30 -37.17 -27.74 10.08
N LYS A 31 -37.92 -28.05 9.01
CA LYS A 31 -39.20 -28.78 9.09
C LYS A 31 -39.02 -30.30 9.00
N ALA A 32 -37.90 -30.73 8.41
CA ALA A 32 -37.64 -32.12 8.05
C ALA A 32 -36.65 -32.82 9.00
N LEU A 33 -35.72 -32.06 9.58
CA LEU A 33 -34.71 -32.56 10.50
C LEU A 33 -35.02 -32.02 11.91
N PRO A 34 -35.25 -32.89 12.91
CA PRO A 34 -35.38 -32.44 14.29
C PRO A 34 -34.03 -31.88 14.76
N LEU A 35 -33.95 -30.56 14.89
CA LEU A 35 -32.79 -29.91 15.52
C LEU A 35 -32.92 -30.16 17.02
N HIS A 36 -32.33 -31.24 17.51
CA HIS A 36 -32.53 -31.71 18.88
C HIS A 36 -32.00 -30.70 19.89
N VAL A 37 -32.92 -30.12 20.66
CA VAL A 37 -32.64 -29.34 21.84
C VAL A 37 -33.20 -30.13 23.03
N LEU A 38 -32.30 -30.65 23.88
CA LEU A 38 -32.66 -31.38 25.09
C LEU A 38 -33.27 -30.43 26.15
N ASP A 39 -32.64 -29.27 26.40
CA ASP A 39 -33.03 -28.32 27.47
C ASP A 39 -33.01 -26.85 27.02
N GLY A 40 -33.81 -26.47 26.01
CA GLY A 40 -33.93 -25.10 25.45
C GLY A 40 -32.64 -24.46 24.89
N THR A 41 -31.47 -25.02 25.21
CA THR A 41 -30.15 -24.43 25.03
C THR A 41 -29.08 -25.47 24.67
N ARG A 42 -29.25 -26.78 24.96
CA ARG A 42 -28.24 -27.83 24.71
C ARG A 42 -28.75 -28.94 23.80
N SER A 43 -27.91 -29.43 22.88
CA SER A 43 -28.14 -30.64 22.08
C SER A 43 -27.56 -31.88 22.77
N LEU A 44 -27.93 -33.08 22.29
CA LEU A 44 -27.36 -34.34 22.83
C LEU A 44 -25.85 -34.45 22.56
N TYR A 45 -25.39 -33.97 21.42
CA TYR A 45 -23.96 -33.87 21.12
C TYR A 45 -23.25 -33.03 22.20
N ASP A 46 -23.82 -31.90 22.59
CA ASP A 46 -23.20 -31.02 23.59
C ASP A 46 -23.07 -31.71 24.95
N VAL A 47 -24.07 -32.46 25.39
CA VAL A 47 -24.02 -33.17 26.68
C VAL A 47 -22.90 -34.23 26.71
N LEU A 48 -22.61 -34.85 25.58
CA LEU A 48 -21.68 -35.98 25.49
C LEU A 48 -20.23 -35.54 25.30
N PHE A 49 -20.00 -34.46 24.56
CA PHE A 49 -18.66 -33.97 24.23
C PHE A 49 -18.27 -32.72 25.04
N TYR A 50 -19.25 -32.04 25.67
CA TYR A 50 -19.04 -30.84 26.50
C TYR A 50 -19.90 -30.92 27.79
N PRO A 51 -19.56 -31.82 28.72
CA PRO A 51 -20.42 -32.12 29.87
C PRO A 51 -20.48 -31.01 30.94
N ASP A 52 -19.56 -30.04 30.93
CA ASP A 52 -19.48 -28.98 31.93
C ASP A 52 -20.54 -27.88 31.71
N PRO A 53 -21.52 -27.71 32.63
CA PRO A 53 -22.54 -26.67 32.51
C PRO A 53 -22.02 -25.24 32.80
N ASP A 54 -20.90 -25.08 33.52
CA ASP A 54 -20.37 -23.76 33.93
C ASP A 54 -19.47 -23.10 32.88
N THR A 55 -19.11 -23.84 31.81
CA THR A 55 -18.62 -23.23 30.56
C THR A 55 -19.76 -22.50 29.82
N SER A 56 -20.24 -21.44 30.45
CA SER A 56 -21.14 -20.39 29.95
C SER A 56 -20.53 -19.55 28.82
N ALA A 57 -19.53 -20.09 28.11
CA ALA A 57 -19.10 -19.53 26.84
C ALA A 57 -20.29 -19.65 25.89
N VAL A 58 -20.85 -18.50 25.49
CA VAL A 58 -21.83 -18.41 24.39
C VAL A 58 -21.29 -19.26 23.25
N ARG A 59 -21.97 -20.38 22.97
CA ARG A 59 -21.53 -21.34 21.96
C ARG A 59 -21.51 -20.65 20.61
N SER A 60 -20.31 -20.40 20.12
CA SER A 60 -20.07 -19.72 18.86
C SER A 60 -19.79 -20.73 17.76
N VAL A 61 -20.30 -20.43 16.58
CA VAL A 61 -19.99 -21.15 15.33
C VAL A 61 -19.26 -20.15 14.44
N ALA A 62 -18.18 -20.57 13.79
CA ALA A 62 -17.53 -19.69 12.84
C ALA A 62 -18.39 -19.59 11.57
N GLN A 63 -18.58 -18.39 11.02
CA GLN A 63 -19.41 -18.23 9.81
C GLN A 63 -18.94 -19.09 8.63
N VAL A 64 -17.64 -19.38 8.54
CA VAL A 64 -17.06 -20.26 7.52
C VAL A 64 -17.59 -21.70 7.57
N ASP A 65 -18.07 -22.14 8.74
CA ASP A 65 -18.63 -23.48 9.01
C ASP A 65 -20.05 -23.64 8.46
N LEU A 66 -20.74 -22.53 8.16
CA LEU A 66 -22.10 -22.57 7.59
C LEU A 66 -22.13 -23.18 6.19
N VAL A 67 -21.14 -22.87 5.36
CA VAL A 67 -21.09 -23.34 3.97
C VAL A 67 -20.94 -24.87 3.87
N PRO A 68 -19.96 -25.54 4.51
CA PRO A 68 -19.83 -26.99 4.42
C PRO A 68 -21.06 -27.68 5.02
N THR A 69 -21.56 -27.15 6.14
CA THR A 69 -22.77 -27.63 6.81
C THR A 69 -24.01 -27.60 5.90
N LEU A 70 -24.33 -26.44 5.33
CA LEU A 70 -25.51 -26.28 4.48
C LEU A 70 -25.35 -27.05 3.17
N SER A 71 -24.14 -27.14 2.62
CA SER A 71 -23.87 -27.93 1.41
C SER A 71 -24.27 -29.39 1.64
N LEU A 72 -23.76 -30.01 2.71
CA LEU A 72 -24.07 -31.40 3.02
C LEU A 72 -25.55 -31.61 3.40
N LEU A 73 -26.17 -30.71 4.18
CA LEU A 73 -27.60 -30.80 4.49
C LEU A 73 -28.50 -30.71 3.25
N MET A 74 -28.03 -30.05 2.18
CA MET A 74 -28.74 -29.95 0.89
C MET A 74 -28.32 -31.05 -0.10
N GLY A 75 -27.42 -31.96 0.26
CA GLY A 75 -26.90 -32.98 -0.64
C GLY A 75 -25.99 -32.42 -1.75
N LEU A 76 -25.38 -31.25 -1.53
CA LEU A 76 -24.46 -30.59 -2.44
C LEU A 76 -23.00 -30.84 -2.01
N PRO A 77 -22.05 -30.89 -2.96
CA PRO A 77 -20.63 -30.95 -2.63
C PRO A 77 -20.18 -29.67 -1.91
N ILE A 78 -19.26 -29.81 -0.96
CA ILE A 78 -18.64 -28.67 -0.28
C ILE A 78 -17.80 -27.88 -1.31
N PRO A 79 -17.98 -26.55 -1.43
CA PRO A 79 -17.18 -25.73 -2.34
C PRO A 79 -15.67 -25.89 -2.10
N PHE A 80 -14.90 -26.11 -3.17
CA PHE A 80 -13.48 -26.45 -3.11
C PHE A 80 -12.63 -25.52 -2.24
N GLY A 81 -12.93 -24.21 -2.23
CA GLY A 81 -12.16 -23.21 -1.48
C GLY A 81 -12.61 -22.98 -0.04
N ASN A 82 -13.64 -23.68 0.44
CA ASN A 82 -14.14 -23.49 1.80
C ASN A 82 -13.16 -24.12 2.82
N LEU A 83 -12.87 -23.37 3.88
CA LEU A 83 -11.97 -23.79 4.96
C LEU A 83 -12.68 -24.06 6.28
N GLY A 84 -14.01 -24.11 6.31
CA GLY A 84 -14.81 -24.36 7.50
C GLY A 84 -14.93 -25.84 7.84
N ALA A 85 -15.45 -26.10 9.04
CA ALA A 85 -15.87 -27.43 9.49
C ALA A 85 -17.39 -27.58 9.47
N VAL A 86 -17.89 -28.80 9.34
CA VAL A 86 -19.32 -29.10 9.53
C VAL A 86 -19.72 -28.87 10.99
N ILE A 87 -20.88 -28.27 11.24
CA ILE A 87 -21.47 -28.07 12.58
C ILE A 87 -21.99 -29.41 13.09
N PRO A 88 -21.34 -30.06 14.07
CA PRO A 88 -21.64 -31.45 14.43
C PRO A 88 -23.06 -31.67 14.95
N GLN A 89 -23.62 -30.67 15.66
CA GLN A 89 -24.96 -30.73 16.24
C GLN A 89 -26.06 -30.94 15.21
N LEU A 90 -25.83 -30.60 13.94
CA LEU A 90 -26.83 -30.74 12.87
C LEU A 90 -26.78 -32.09 12.16
N PHE A 91 -25.79 -32.94 12.43
CA PHE A 91 -25.63 -34.27 11.82
C PHE A 91 -25.73 -35.42 12.83
N PHE A 92 -25.86 -35.08 14.11
CA PHE A 92 -25.94 -36.03 15.21
C PHE A 92 -27.41 -36.37 15.55
N GLU A 93 -27.93 -37.45 14.98
CA GLU A 93 -29.32 -37.89 15.14
C GLU A 93 -29.41 -39.28 15.83
N PRO A 94 -29.67 -39.34 17.15
CA PRO A 94 -29.97 -40.60 17.83
C PRO A 94 -31.37 -41.13 17.46
N SER A 95 -31.50 -42.44 17.24
CA SER A 95 -32.76 -43.07 16.81
C SER A 95 -33.91 -42.81 17.81
N SER A 96 -34.94 -42.08 17.36
CA SER A 96 -36.01 -41.51 18.20
C SER A 96 -37.20 -42.46 18.43
N ASN A 97 -37.00 -43.65 19.01
CA ASN A 97 -38.13 -44.57 19.27
C ASN A 97 -38.38 -44.91 20.75
N GLN A 98 -37.93 -44.09 21.70
CA GLN A 98 -38.22 -44.34 23.11
C GLN A 98 -38.68 -43.08 23.84
N THR A 99 -40.00 -42.90 23.88
CA THR A 99 -40.72 -41.99 24.77
C THR A 99 -40.84 -42.55 26.20
N SER A 100 -39.92 -43.40 26.66
CA SER A 100 -39.97 -44.01 27.99
C SER A 100 -38.57 -44.13 28.63
N PRO A 101 -38.34 -43.67 29.86
CA PRO A 101 -37.01 -43.58 30.48
C PRO A 101 -36.41 -44.93 30.95
N SER A 102 -36.98 -46.06 30.53
CA SER A 102 -36.73 -47.37 31.16
C SER A 102 -36.43 -48.49 30.15
N ALA A 103 -35.71 -48.18 29.06
CA ALA A 103 -35.09 -49.21 28.23
C ALA A 103 -33.60 -49.36 28.53
N SER A 104 -33.16 -50.62 28.45
CA SER A 104 -31.82 -51.13 28.73
C SER A 104 -30.65 -50.27 28.21
N ILE A 105 -29.63 -50.11 29.06
CA ILE A 105 -28.34 -49.42 28.78
C ILE A 105 -27.68 -49.89 27.47
N SER A 106 -27.90 -51.14 27.04
CA SER A 106 -27.36 -51.72 25.80
C SER A 106 -27.99 -51.15 24.52
N SER A 107 -29.28 -50.76 24.51
CA SER A 107 -29.92 -50.19 23.31
C SER A 107 -29.52 -48.72 23.07
N ASN A 108 -29.10 -48.02 24.12
CA ASN A 108 -28.65 -46.63 24.03
C ASN A 108 -27.22 -46.52 23.48
N GLN A 109 -26.38 -47.53 23.70
CA GLN A 109 -25.02 -47.58 23.13
C GLN A 109 -25.04 -47.80 21.62
N THR A 110 -25.93 -48.67 21.12
CA THR A 110 -26.05 -48.95 19.68
C THR A 110 -26.61 -47.79 18.88
N SER A 111 -27.62 -47.08 19.41
CA SER A 111 -28.18 -45.90 18.73
C SER A 111 -27.21 -44.71 18.74
N PHE A 112 -26.42 -44.57 19.81
CA PHE A 112 -25.36 -43.57 19.90
C PHE A 112 -24.25 -43.83 18.88
N SER A 113 -23.75 -45.07 18.80
CA SER A 113 -22.72 -45.44 17.83
C SER A 113 -23.18 -45.21 16.38
N ALA A 114 -24.45 -45.51 16.07
CA ALA A 114 -25.03 -45.23 14.76
C ALA A 114 -25.13 -43.73 14.44
N ALA A 115 -25.57 -42.90 15.40
CA ALA A 115 -25.61 -41.44 15.24
C ALA A 115 -24.21 -40.85 15.02
N LEU A 116 -23.22 -41.39 15.72
CA LEU A 116 -21.83 -40.97 15.61
C LEU A 116 -21.21 -41.41 14.27
N ALA A 117 -21.54 -42.61 13.78
CA ALA A 117 -21.15 -43.08 12.45
C ALA A 117 -21.72 -42.16 11.34
N HIS A 118 -22.99 -41.76 11.44
CA HIS A 118 -23.59 -40.82 10.49
C HIS A 118 -22.94 -39.43 10.52
N LEU A 119 -22.63 -38.92 11.71
CA LEU A 119 -21.83 -37.69 11.83
C LEU A 119 -20.45 -37.86 11.20
N ASN A 120 -19.78 -39.00 11.42
CA ASN A 120 -18.46 -39.28 10.85
C ASN A 120 -18.49 -39.31 9.32
N ASP A 121 -19.57 -39.78 8.70
CA ASP A 121 -19.72 -39.72 7.23
C ASP A 121 -19.68 -38.27 6.73
N ALA A 122 -20.36 -37.34 7.40
CA ALA A 122 -20.32 -35.93 7.06
C ALA A 122 -18.93 -35.32 7.30
N LEU A 123 -18.28 -35.66 8.41
CA LEU A 123 -16.92 -35.21 8.74
C LEU A 123 -15.90 -35.73 7.72
N TRP A 124 -16.03 -36.99 7.27
CA TRP A 124 -15.16 -37.56 6.24
C TRP A 124 -15.22 -36.79 4.93
N VAL A 125 -16.41 -36.41 4.46
CA VAL A 125 -16.55 -35.59 3.24
C VAL A 125 -15.84 -34.24 3.40
N ASN A 126 -15.96 -33.61 4.57
CA ASN A 126 -15.31 -32.34 4.86
C ASN A 126 -13.78 -32.47 4.99
N VAL A 127 -13.28 -33.48 5.70
CA VAL A 127 -11.85 -33.81 5.81
C VAL A 127 -11.24 -34.06 4.44
N HIS A 128 -11.91 -34.86 3.60
CA HIS A 128 -11.44 -35.11 2.24
C HIS A 128 -11.39 -33.84 1.39
N GLN A 129 -12.38 -32.96 1.50
CA GLN A 129 -12.38 -31.68 0.77
C GLN A 129 -11.23 -30.79 1.21
N LEU A 130 -11.01 -30.61 2.52
CA LEU A 130 -9.90 -29.80 3.04
C LEU A 130 -8.54 -30.39 2.65
N ARG A 131 -8.37 -31.71 2.78
CA ARG A 131 -7.16 -32.41 2.34
C ARG A 131 -6.89 -32.19 0.86
N HIS A 132 -7.91 -32.28 0.02
CA HIS A 132 -7.79 -32.03 -1.42
C HIS A 132 -7.40 -30.58 -1.73
N GLN A 133 -7.98 -29.61 -1.02
CA GLN A 133 -7.63 -28.20 -1.14
C GLN A 133 -6.16 -27.95 -0.74
N PHE A 134 -5.71 -28.53 0.37
CA PHE A 134 -4.34 -28.35 0.86
C PHE A 134 -3.30 -28.93 -0.09
N THR A 135 -3.50 -30.18 -0.51
CA THR A 135 -2.61 -30.88 -1.45
C THR A 135 -2.53 -30.20 -2.82
N THR A 136 -3.61 -29.55 -3.27
CA THR A 136 -3.69 -28.94 -4.62
C THR A 136 -3.25 -27.47 -4.65
N SER A 137 -3.58 -26.67 -3.62
CA SER A 137 -3.48 -25.21 -3.70
C SER A 137 -2.59 -24.56 -2.64
N GLN A 138 -2.22 -25.26 -1.55
CA GLN A 138 -1.57 -24.61 -0.40
C GLN A 138 -0.25 -25.26 0.07
N THR A 139 0.21 -26.33 -0.59
CA THR A 139 1.48 -27.02 -0.28
C THR A 139 2.72 -26.11 -0.25
N ILE A 140 2.74 -25.02 -1.03
CA ILE A 140 3.89 -24.10 -1.10
C ILE A 140 3.94 -23.12 0.09
N ARG A 141 2.83 -22.91 0.80
CA ARG A 141 2.71 -21.87 1.85
C ARG A 141 2.57 -22.40 3.27
N MET A 142 2.34 -23.70 3.43
CA MET A 142 2.10 -24.35 4.71
C MET A 142 3.39 -24.80 5.40
N ASP A 143 3.37 -24.79 6.73
CA ASP A 143 4.41 -25.40 7.54
C ASP A 143 4.44 -26.92 7.28
N LEU A 144 5.59 -27.41 6.80
CA LEU A 144 5.74 -28.81 6.37
C LEU A 144 5.53 -29.80 7.54
N PRO A 145 6.09 -29.59 8.75
CA PRO A 145 5.76 -30.40 9.92
C PRO A 145 4.26 -30.49 10.21
N ALA A 146 3.56 -29.35 10.26
CA ALA A 146 2.12 -29.35 10.50
C ALA A 146 1.33 -30.11 9.42
N MET A 147 1.76 -30.03 8.15
CA MET A 147 1.15 -30.84 7.08
C MET A 147 1.38 -32.34 7.26
N LEU A 148 2.58 -32.74 7.69
CA LEU A 148 2.89 -34.15 7.95
C LEU A 148 2.05 -34.69 9.11
N ASP A 149 1.85 -33.89 10.16
CA ASP A 149 1.00 -34.26 11.30
C ASP A 149 -0.48 -34.41 10.89
N LEU A 150 -0.98 -33.55 9.99
CA LEU A 150 -2.31 -33.69 9.41
C LEU A 150 -2.45 -34.98 8.59
N GLU A 151 -1.49 -35.26 7.71
CA GLU A 151 -1.50 -36.50 6.91
C GLU A 151 -1.37 -37.75 7.79
N ALA A 152 -0.59 -37.69 8.88
CA ALA A 152 -0.51 -38.77 9.87
C ALA A 152 -1.85 -38.99 10.57
N THR A 153 -2.51 -37.92 11.01
CA THR A 153 -3.84 -37.98 11.64
C THR A 153 -4.90 -38.55 10.66
N PHE A 154 -4.83 -38.16 9.38
CA PHE A 154 -5.71 -38.69 8.34
C PHE A 154 -5.48 -40.19 8.09
N ALA A 155 -4.21 -40.62 8.03
CA ALA A 155 -3.87 -42.03 7.87
C ALA A 155 -4.32 -42.86 9.07
N GLU A 156 -4.16 -42.35 10.29
CA GLU A 156 -4.65 -42.99 11.52
C GLU A 156 -6.17 -43.14 11.50
N ALA A 157 -6.91 -42.07 11.15
CA ALA A 157 -8.37 -42.12 11.01
C ALA A 157 -8.84 -43.14 9.96
N THR A 158 -8.07 -43.30 8.87
CA THR A 158 -8.40 -44.26 7.80
C THR A 158 -8.19 -45.71 8.23
N LEU A 159 -7.23 -45.96 9.13
CA LEU A 159 -6.89 -47.28 9.65
C LEU A 159 -7.66 -47.65 10.93
N GLN A 160 -8.40 -46.69 11.50
CA GLN A 160 -9.20 -46.91 12.70
C GLN A 160 -10.25 -48.00 12.48
N ASP A 161 -10.51 -48.78 13.53
CA ASP A 161 -11.55 -49.81 13.50
C ASP A 161 -12.91 -49.19 13.16
N ARG A 162 -13.60 -49.79 12.18
CA ARG A 162 -14.91 -49.30 11.71
C ARG A 162 -15.98 -49.41 12.78
N ASP A 163 -15.80 -50.33 13.73
CA ASP A 163 -16.72 -50.52 14.84
C ASP A 163 -16.49 -49.50 15.98
N ASP A 164 -15.34 -48.78 15.96
CA ASP A 164 -15.04 -47.68 16.89
C ASP A 164 -15.39 -46.31 16.31
N ALA A 165 -16.70 -46.03 16.28
CA ALA A 165 -17.22 -44.75 15.82
C ALA A 165 -16.69 -43.56 16.65
N LYS A 166 -16.34 -43.76 17.92
CA LYS A 166 -15.85 -42.69 18.80
C LYS A 166 -14.39 -42.35 18.52
N GLY A 167 -13.51 -43.34 18.42
CA GLY A 167 -12.12 -43.09 18.03
C GLY A 167 -12.03 -42.44 16.65
N THR A 168 -12.86 -42.88 15.70
CA THR A 168 -12.95 -42.24 14.37
C THR A 168 -13.37 -40.78 14.49
N HIS A 169 -14.39 -40.48 15.29
CA HIS A 169 -14.87 -39.12 15.51
C HIS A 169 -13.77 -38.22 16.09
N ASP A 170 -13.08 -38.68 17.14
CA ASP A 170 -12.04 -37.91 17.82
C ASP A 170 -10.88 -37.56 16.86
N LEU A 171 -10.49 -38.49 15.98
CA LEU A 171 -9.45 -38.27 14.97
C LEU A 171 -9.89 -37.30 13.87
N LEU A 172 -11.13 -37.42 13.37
CA LEU A 172 -11.66 -36.48 12.36
C LEU A 172 -11.81 -35.07 12.92
N GLN A 173 -12.30 -34.95 14.16
CA GLN A 173 -12.43 -33.66 14.85
C GLN A 173 -11.05 -33.05 15.08
N LYS A 174 -10.05 -33.85 15.49
CA LYS A 174 -8.65 -33.41 15.59
C LYS A 174 -8.13 -32.90 14.25
N TYR A 175 -8.30 -33.67 13.16
CA TYR A 175 -7.87 -33.25 11.83
C TYR A 175 -8.49 -31.91 11.42
N LEU A 176 -9.80 -31.75 11.57
CA LEU A 176 -10.51 -30.52 11.20
C LEU A 176 -10.05 -29.32 12.03
N ASN A 177 -9.86 -29.51 13.34
CA ASN A 177 -9.35 -28.45 14.23
C ASN A 177 -7.92 -28.03 13.86
N ASP A 178 -7.03 -28.98 13.61
CA ASP A 178 -5.65 -28.72 13.20
C ASP A 178 -5.60 -28.07 11.81
N ALA A 179 -6.42 -28.53 10.87
CA ALA A 179 -6.56 -27.98 9.52
C ALA A 179 -7.08 -26.53 9.55
N LEU A 180 -8.08 -26.26 10.39
CA LEU A 180 -8.61 -24.91 10.63
C LEU A 180 -7.57 -24.01 11.29
N ALA A 181 -6.83 -24.52 12.28
CA ALA A 181 -5.78 -23.77 12.95
C ALA A 181 -4.66 -23.41 11.96
N LEU A 182 -4.23 -24.35 11.12
CA LEU A 182 -3.26 -24.10 10.06
C LEU A 182 -3.78 -23.09 9.04
N SER A 183 -5.04 -23.23 8.61
CA SER A 183 -5.69 -22.28 7.69
C SER A 183 -5.76 -20.86 8.28
N ARG A 184 -6.17 -20.74 9.55
CA ARG A 184 -6.21 -19.46 10.29
C ARG A 184 -4.81 -18.87 10.46
N ALA A 185 -3.80 -19.70 10.68
CA ALA A 185 -2.42 -19.26 10.71
C ALA A 185 -1.98 -18.72 9.34
N LEU A 186 -2.48 -19.22 8.21
CA LEU A 186 -2.14 -18.70 6.88
C LEU A 186 -2.88 -17.41 6.52
N TYR A 187 -4.05 -17.17 7.11
CA TYR A 187 -4.83 -15.95 6.90
C TYR A 187 -4.13 -14.75 7.52
N THR A 188 -3.31 -14.07 6.70
CA THR A 188 -2.67 -12.78 6.99
C THR A 188 -1.75 -12.77 8.22
N GLN A 189 -0.60 -13.44 8.10
CA GLN A 189 0.49 -13.21 9.05
C GLN A 189 1.19 -11.89 8.74
N PHE A 190 1.28 -11.03 9.76
CA PHE A 190 2.14 -9.87 9.74
C PHE A 190 3.34 -10.14 10.64
N ASP A 191 4.52 -10.29 10.05
CA ASP A 191 5.77 -10.36 10.83
C ASP A 191 6.08 -8.96 11.37
N LEU A 192 5.61 -8.72 12.61
CA LEU A 192 5.79 -7.44 13.30
C LEU A 192 7.26 -7.10 13.47
N VAL A 193 8.13 -8.11 13.66
CA VAL A 193 9.56 -7.91 13.79
C VAL A 193 10.11 -7.35 12.49
N CYS A 194 9.81 -7.95 11.34
CA CYS A 194 10.22 -7.44 10.03
C CYS A 194 9.69 -6.03 9.74
N MET A 195 8.41 -5.77 10.07
CA MET A 195 7.83 -4.43 9.90
C MET A 195 8.57 -3.36 10.72
N VAL A 196 8.84 -3.64 12.00
CA VAL A 196 9.58 -2.73 12.88
C VAL A 196 11.00 -2.50 12.35
N HIS A 197 11.71 -3.55 11.92
CA HIS A 197 13.04 -3.42 11.32
C HIS A 197 13.02 -2.55 10.07
N GLY A 198 12.01 -2.72 9.20
CA GLY A 198 11.84 -1.89 8.00
C GLY A 198 11.63 -0.42 8.34
N VAL A 199 10.75 -0.12 9.30
CA VAL A 199 10.49 1.26 9.76
C VAL A 199 11.75 1.88 10.39
N VAL A 200 12.45 1.13 11.26
CA VAL A 200 13.70 1.59 11.89
C VAL A 200 14.79 1.84 10.84
N LEU A 201 14.89 0.99 9.81
CA LEU A 201 15.82 1.19 8.70
C LEU A 201 15.49 2.47 7.92
N GLN A 202 14.22 2.70 7.57
CA GLN A 202 13.81 3.90 6.85
C GLN A 202 14.07 5.17 7.68
N LEU A 203 13.71 5.16 8.96
CA LEU A 203 13.95 6.29 9.88
C LEU A 203 15.43 6.59 10.06
N SER A 204 16.26 5.55 10.26
CA SER A 204 17.71 5.73 10.42
C SER A 204 18.37 6.22 9.13
N THR A 205 17.94 5.69 7.98
CA THR A 205 18.41 6.16 6.66
C THR A 205 18.02 7.62 6.43
N PHE A 206 16.77 8.01 6.73
CA PHE A 206 16.30 9.38 6.63
C PHE A 206 17.13 10.32 7.51
N LEU A 207 17.38 9.94 8.76
CA LEU A 207 18.19 10.73 9.69
C LEU A 207 19.63 10.86 9.18
N ALA A 208 20.23 9.77 8.70
CA ALA A 208 21.58 9.78 8.16
C ALA A 208 21.69 10.68 6.93
N LEU A 209 20.79 10.57 5.95
CA LEU A 209 20.80 11.41 4.75
C LEU A 209 20.74 12.92 5.05
N HIS A 210 20.16 13.33 6.17
CA HIS A 210 19.95 14.75 6.51
C HIS A 210 20.88 15.30 7.60
N LEU A 211 21.40 14.45 8.50
CA LEU A 211 22.21 14.89 9.65
C LEU A 211 23.68 14.47 9.57
N THR A 212 24.07 13.71 8.55
CA THR A 212 25.39 13.08 8.48
C THR A 212 25.97 13.19 7.08
N SER A 213 27.29 13.01 6.96
CA SER A 213 27.97 13.00 5.66
C SER A 213 28.16 11.58 5.14
N PHE A 214 27.78 11.38 3.88
CA PHE A 214 27.95 10.11 3.18
C PHE A 214 29.42 9.88 2.77
N ARG A 215 29.98 8.73 3.14
CA ARG A 215 31.35 8.31 2.82
C ARG A 215 31.31 7.06 1.91
N PRO A 216 31.36 7.22 0.58
CA PRO A 216 31.16 6.10 -0.34
C PRO A 216 32.20 4.98 -0.18
N HIS A 217 33.44 5.31 0.19
CA HIS A 217 34.51 4.33 0.41
C HIS A 217 34.25 3.36 1.57
N ARG A 218 33.30 3.67 2.47
CA ARG A 218 32.94 2.83 3.61
C ARG A 218 31.83 1.83 3.32
N VAL A 219 31.11 2.00 2.20
CA VAL A 219 29.99 1.14 1.80
C VAL A 219 30.39 -0.34 1.68
N PRO A 220 31.54 -0.73 1.10
CA PRO A 220 31.92 -2.14 1.01
C PRO A 220 32.13 -2.77 2.40
N ILE A 221 32.81 -2.04 3.30
CA ILE A 221 33.07 -2.50 4.67
C ILE A 221 31.76 -2.60 5.44
N SER A 222 30.86 -1.64 5.27
CA SER A 222 29.58 -1.65 5.97
C SER A 222 28.69 -2.82 5.54
N ILE A 223 28.62 -3.11 4.24
CA ILE A 223 27.89 -4.27 3.71
C ILE A 223 28.49 -5.56 4.27
N LEU A 224 29.81 -5.70 4.30
CA LEU A 224 30.49 -6.87 4.85
C LEU A 224 30.15 -7.08 6.34
N VAL A 225 30.20 -6.02 7.15
CA VAL A 225 29.81 -6.09 8.58
C VAL A 225 28.35 -6.49 8.71
N GLY A 226 27.46 -5.91 7.90
CA GLY A 226 26.05 -6.26 7.88
C GLY A 226 25.76 -7.72 7.54
N ILE A 227 26.50 -8.27 6.57
CA ILE A 227 26.42 -9.68 6.19
C ILE A 227 26.87 -10.57 7.36
N LEU A 228 28.02 -10.26 7.98
CA LEU A 228 28.56 -11.02 9.12
C LEU A 228 27.60 -11.00 10.31
N VAL A 229 27.07 -9.83 10.68
CA VAL A 229 26.08 -9.69 11.76
C VAL A 229 24.79 -10.44 11.42
N GLY A 230 24.32 -10.35 10.17
CA GLY A 230 23.15 -11.07 9.68
C GLY A 230 23.31 -12.59 9.83
N PHE A 231 24.48 -13.14 9.48
CA PHE A 231 24.77 -14.58 9.62
C PHE A 231 24.88 -15.06 11.07
N MET A 232 25.16 -14.18 12.04
CA MET A 232 25.15 -14.52 13.47
C MET A 232 23.74 -14.60 14.06
N TRP A 233 22.75 -14.06 13.36
CA TRP A 233 21.36 -13.97 13.85
C TRP A 233 20.69 -15.33 14.10
N PRO A 234 20.79 -16.34 13.23
CA PRO A 234 20.21 -17.67 13.48
C PRO A 234 20.78 -18.36 14.71
N ALA A 235 22.05 -18.11 15.04
CA ALA A 235 22.68 -18.64 16.25
C ALA A 235 22.14 -17.94 17.50
N ALA A 236 21.97 -16.61 17.47
CA ALA A 236 21.37 -15.84 18.55
C ALA A 236 19.89 -16.19 18.80
N ALA A 237 19.12 -16.40 17.72
CA ALA A 237 17.71 -16.77 17.77
C ALA A 237 17.47 -18.13 18.48
N ARG A 238 18.44 -19.05 18.44
CA ARG A 238 18.37 -20.34 19.14
C ARG A 238 18.53 -20.21 20.66
N VAL A 239 19.17 -19.14 21.13
CA VAL A 239 19.46 -18.92 22.57
C VAL A 239 18.34 -18.12 23.25
N LEU A 240 17.66 -17.23 22.52
CA LEU A 240 16.56 -16.39 23.03
C LEU A 240 15.26 -16.51 22.19
N PRO A 241 14.65 -17.72 22.06
CA PRO A 241 13.50 -17.94 21.17
C PRO A 241 12.29 -17.01 21.37
N PRO A 242 11.85 -16.65 22.60
CA PRO A 242 10.67 -15.81 22.78
C PRO A 242 10.90 -14.34 22.40
N LEU A 243 12.15 -13.90 22.27
CA LEU A 243 12.52 -12.52 21.93
C LEU A 243 12.97 -12.39 20.47
N LEU A 244 13.48 -13.47 19.86
CA LEU A 244 14.09 -13.47 18.53
C LEU A 244 13.67 -14.71 17.73
N PRO A 245 12.44 -14.76 17.17
CA PRO A 245 12.07 -15.84 16.25
C PRO A 245 13.05 -15.88 15.07
N GLY A 246 13.31 -17.07 14.50
CA GLY A 246 14.27 -17.25 13.39
C GLY A 246 14.11 -16.20 12.28
N ALA A 247 15.22 -15.73 11.70
CA ALA A 247 15.18 -14.66 10.71
C ALA A 247 14.76 -15.16 9.32
N PRO A 248 13.63 -14.71 8.75
CA PRO A 248 13.37 -14.79 7.32
C PRO A 248 14.30 -13.83 6.55
N MET A 249 14.50 -14.09 5.26
CA MET A 249 15.36 -13.30 4.34
C MET A 249 15.27 -11.76 4.50
N PRO A 250 14.09 -11.15 4.71
CA PRO A 250 13.96 -9.69 4.87
C PRO A 250 14.77 -9.09 6.03
N ARG A 251 15.01 -9.85 7.11
CA ARG A 251 15.77 -9.34 8.27
C ARG A 251 17.27 -9.22 7.96
N TYR A 252 17.83 -10.11 7.13
CA TYR A 252 19.21 -10.00 6.67
C TYR A 252 19.43 -8.74 5.83
N ALA A 253 18.48 -8.44 4.94
CA ALA A 253 18.52 -7.19 4.16
C ALA A 253 18.44 -5.97 5.09
N ALA A 254 17.59 -6.02 6.12
CA ALA A 254 17.46 -4.94 7.09
C ALA A 254 18.75 -4.72 7.92
N THR A 255 19.41 -5.79 8.38
CA THR A 255 20.68 -5.69 9.12
C THR A 255 21.81 -5.15 8.24
N ILE A 256 21.87 -5.56 6.98
CA ILE A 256 22.83 -5.01 6.00
C ILE A 256 22.56 -3.51 5.79
N GLY A 257 21.29 -3.12 5.63
CA GLY A 257 20.89 -1.72 5.53
C GLY A 257 21.32 -0.90 6.76
N LEU A 258 20.99 -1.37 7.96
CA LEU A 258 21.29 -0.66 9.22
C LEU A 258 22.80 -0.51 9.45
N SER A 259 23.58 -1.55 9.16
CA SER A 259 25.05 -1.48 9.23
C SER A 259 25.61 -0.47 8.22
N THR A 260 25.02 -0.38 7.03
CA THR A 260 25.38 0.62 6.01
C THR A 260 25.08 2.02 6.50
N VAL A 261 23.91 2.25 7.08
CA VAL A 261 23.56 3.53 7.71
C VAL A 261 24.54 3.87 8.84
N GLY A 262 24.86 2.93 9.72
CA GLY A 262 25.72 3.20 10.89
C GLY A 262 27.20 3.42 10.57
N LEU A 263 27.71 2.90 9.45
CA LEU A 263 29.15 2.91 9.13
C LEU A 263 29.51 3.77 7.92
N ALA A 264 28.62 3.86 6.92
CA ALA A 264 28.87 4.64 5.71
C ALA A 264 28.53 6.12 5.88
N PHE A 265 27.82 6.48 6.95
CA PHE A 265 27.46 7.84 7.29
C PHE A 265 28.17 8.29 8.56
N GLU A 266 28.89 9.40 8.49
CA GLU A 266 29.55 10.00 9.65
C GLU A 266 28.76 11.19 10.16
N TRP A 267 28.47 11.20 11.45
CA TRP A 267 27.85 12.35 12.10
C TRP A 267 28.68 13.60 11.85
N GLN A 268 28.04 14.62 11.28
CA GLN A 268 28.61 15.95 11.24
C GLN A 268 28.05 16.73 12.44
N PRO A 269 28.90 17.26 13.32
CA PRO A 269 28.42 18.25 14.28
C PRO A 269 27.80 19.41 13.49
N PRO A 270 26.59 19.87 13.86
CA PRO A 270 25.97 21.00 13.17
C PRO A 270 26.95 22.17 13.20
N SER A 271 27.41 22.62 12.02
CA SER A 271 28.20 23.84 11.94
C SER A 271 27.28 24.99 12.34
N LEU A 272 27.42 25.46 13.58
CA LEU A 272 26.77 26.66 14.08
C LEU A 272 27.39 27.88 13.37
N SER A 273 27.12 28.05 12.08
CA SER A 273 27.28 29.36 11.45
C SER A 273 26.16 30.25 12.01
N PRO A 274 26.47 31.38 12.66
CA PRO A 274 25.45 32.27 13.18
C PRO A 274 24.65 32.84 12.00
N ILE A 275 23.43 32.33 11.80
CA ILE A 275 22.52 32.82 10.77
C ILE A 275 21.99 34.17 11.27
N ALA A 276 22.60 35.26 10.77
CA ALA A 276 22.09 36.60 10.93
C ALA A 276 20.75 36.74 10.19
N SER A 277 19.65 36.44 10.88
CA SER A 277 18.30 36.75 10.42
C SER A 277 17.47 37.29 11.57
N SER A 278 16.58 38.23 11.28
CA SER A 278 15.69 38.82 12.29
C SER A 278 14.82 37.74 12.97
N PRO A 279 14.85 37.62 14.31
CA PRO A 279 14.33 36.45 15.03
C PRO A 279 12.80 36.29 14.96
N VAL A 280 12.05 37.38 14.87
CA VAL A 280 10.57 37.34 14.97
C VAL A 280 9.89 36.92 13.66
N VAL A 281 10.43 37.38 12.51
CA VAL A 281 9.88 37.07 11.18
C VAL A 281 10.28 35.66 10.73
N SER A 282 11.49 35.20 11.11
CA SER A 282 11.97 33.85 10.85
C SER A 282 11.15 32.77 11.59
N TRP A 283 10.77 33.03 12.85
CA TRP A 283 10.01 32.08 13.67
C TRP A 283 8.61 31.78 13.14
N ARG A 284 7.80 32.81 12.84
CA ARG A 284 6.41 32.62 12.33
C ARG A 284 6.37 31.82 11.01
N ARG A 285 7.37 32.01 10.14
CA ARG A 285 7.48 31.35 8.83
C ARG A 285 7.83 29.87 8.96
N SER A 286 8.82 29.54 9.78
CA SER A 286 9.22 28.17 10.06
C SER A 286 8.09 27.38 10.71
N VAL A 287 7.32 28.02 11.60
CA VAL A 287 6.13 27.40 12.24
C VAL A 287 5.04 27.08 11.20
N GLY A 288 4.72 27.99 10.28
CA GLY A 288 3.69 27.77 9.26
C GLY A 288 4.01 26.61 8.32
N VAL A 289 5.24 26.54 7.80
CA VAL A 289 5.68 25.43 6.93
C VAL A 289 5.70 24.12 7.70
N THR A 290 6.22 24.13 8.93
CA THR A 290 6.23 22.94 9.80
C THR A 290 4.82 22.45 10.06
N MET A 291 3.86 23.35 10.30
CA MET A 291 2.45 23.01 10.48
C MET A 291 1.87 22.34 9.23
N LEU A 292 2.14 22.85 8.02
CA LEU A 292 1.69 22.22 6.77
C LEU A 292 2.28 20.81 6.58
N VAL A 293 3.57 20.63 6.87
CA VAL A 293 4.23 19.31 6.78
C VAL A 293 3.64 18.35 7.81
N VAL A 294 3.45 18.79 9.06
CA VAL A 294 2.81 17.98 10.12
C VAL A 294 1.38 17.61 9.75
N MET A 295 0.58 18.55 9.23
CA MET A 295 -0.77 18.27 8.77
C MET A 295 -0.79 17.27 7.61
N HIS A 296 0.16 17.38 6.67
CA HIS A 296 0.32 16.37 5.61
C HIS A 296 0.66 15.00 6.19
N CYS A 297 1.61 14.91 7.12
CA CYS A 297 1.96 13.64 7.75
C CYS A 297 0.77 13.05 8.50
N LEU A 298 0.04 13.84 9.29
CA LEU A 298 -1.14 13.39 10.02
C LEU A 298 -2.27 12.95 9.09
N SER A 299 -2.43 13.58 7.92
CA SER A 299 -3.47 13.17 6.97
C SER A 299 -3.21 11.78 6.39
N LEU A 300 -1.95 11.33 6.33
CA LEU A 300 -1.59 9.97 5.91
C LEU A 300 -1.99 8.90 6.93
N PHE A 301 -2.36 9.27 8.16
CA PHE A 301 -2.88 8.36 9.21
C PHE A 301 -4.41 8.29 9.24
N SER A 302 -5.09 8.69 8.16
CA SER A 302 -6.55 8.69 8.06
C SER A 302 -7.03 8.08 6.76
N ASN A 303 -7.89 7.07 6.86
CA ASN A 303 -8.47 6.36 5.71
C ASN A 303 -9.16 7.33 4.75
N SER A 304 -10.00 8.21 5.29
CA SER A 304 -10.76 9.17 4.50
C SER A 304 -9.84 10.12 3.74
N TYR A 305 -8.76 10.60 4.37
CA TYR A 305 -7.80 11.48 3.70
C TYR A 305 -6.90 10.76 2.69
N LEU A 306 -6.62 9.47 2.88
CA LEU A 306 -5.95 8.66 1.86
C LEU A 306 -6.83 8.48 0.61
N VAL A 307 -8.15 8.31 0.78
CA VAL A 307 -9.10 8.18 -0.34
C VAL A 307 -9.20 9.47 -1.15
N VAL A 308 -9.24 10.64 -0.50
CA VAL A 308 -9.32 11.96 -1.17
C VAL A 308 -7.99 12.73 -1.16
N GLN A 309 -6.87 12.01 -1.25
CA GLN A 309 -5.55 12.59 -1.10
C GLN A 309 -5.23 13.63 -2.18
N ASP A 310 -5.76 13.46 -3.39
CA ASP A 310 -5.73 14.43 -4.48
C ASP A 310 -6.18 15.83 -4.00
N ARG A 311 -7.34 15.88 -3.34
CA ARG A 311 -7.91 17.13 -2.80
C ARG A 311 -7.13 17.65 -1.60
N VAL A 312 -6.65 16.75 -0.74
CA VAL A 312 -5.86 17.12 0.44
C VAL A 312 -4.55 17.79 0.03
N VAL A 313 -3.82 17.22 -0.95
CA VAL A 313 -2.55 17.79 -1.43
C VAL A 313 -2.78 19.12 -2.14
N LEU A 314 -3.84 19.26 -2.95
CA LEU A 314 -4.22 20.55 -3.55
C LEU A 314 -4.57 21.61 -2.49
N PHE A 315 -5.28 21.23 -1.42
CA PHE A 315 -5.59 22.13 -0.31
C PHE A 315 -4.34 22.58 0.44
N ILE A 316 -3.41 21.66 0.74
CA ILE A 316 -2.15 21.97 1.42
C ILE A 316 -1.26 22.85 0.52
N SER A 317 -1.24 22.58 -0.79
CA SER A 317 -0.56 23.42 -1.80
C SER A 317 -1.15 24.85 -1.83
N ALA A 318 -2.47 25.00 -1.86
CA ALA A 318 -3.12 26.31 -1.76
C ALA A 318 -2.80 27.03 -0.44
N SER A 319 -2.73 26.29 0.67
CA SER A 319 -2.37 26.82 1.99
C SER A 319 -0.90 27.29 2.03
N ASN A 320 -0.01 26.61 1.31
CA ASN A 320 1.37 27.06 1.13
C ASN A 320 1.44 28.40 0.38
N LEU A 321 0.58 28.61 -0.63
CA LEU A 321 0.52 29.91 -1.32
C LEU A 321 0.15 31.04 -0.37
N VAL A 322 -0.71 30.82 0.63
CA VAL A 322 -0.98 31.83 1.66
C VAL A 322 0.29 32.22 2.40
N LEU A 323 1.16 31.26 2.76
CA LEU A 323 2.45 31.54 3.39
C LEU A 323 3.38 32.34 2.45
N VAL A 324 3.42 31.97 1.16
CA VAL A 324 4.17 32.74 0.13
C VAL A 324 3.62 34.17 0.00
N GLY A 325 2.31 34.37 0.10
CA GLY A 325 1.67 35.68 0.11
C GLY A 325 1.99 36.49 1.36
N MET A 326 2.03 35.85 2.53
CA MET A 326 2.48 36.50 3.78
C MET A 326 3.93 36.97 3.69
N ASP A 327 4.78 36.24 2.94
CA ASP A 327 6.17 36.66 2.70
C ASP A 327 6.26 37.99 1.95
N LEU A 328 5.29 38.31 1.08
CA LEU A 328 5.21 39.61 0.41
C LEU A 328 4.82 40.75 1.35
N LEU A 329 4.04 40.46 2.40
CA LEU A 329 3.53 41.45 3.35
C LEU A 329 4.54 41.81 4.45
N ALA A 330 5.54 40.97 4.69
CA ALA A 330 6.56 41.19 5.72
C ALA A 330 7.43 42.44 5.44
N PRO A 331 7.78 43.24 6.46
CA PRO A 331 8.66 44.39 6.28
C PRO A 331 10.09 43.94 5.93
N PRO A 332 10.80 44.65 5.03
CA PRO A 332 12.19 44.33 4.70
C PRO A 332 13.07 44.42 5.96
N ALA A 333 13.93 43.43 6.16
CA ALA A 333 14.92 43.47 7.22
C ALA A 333 15.85 44.68 7.01
N TRP A 334 16.19 45.33 8.12
CA TRP A 334 16.79 46.66 8.20
C TRP A 334 18.16 46.73 7.49
N SER A 335 18.16 47.05 6.20
CA SER A 335 19.27 47.67 5.46
C SER A 335 18.79 48.06 4.05
N GLY A 336 18.77 49.35 3.75
CA GLY A 336 18.79 49.89 2.39
C GLY A 336 17.67 49.45 1.43
N GLN A 337 16.61 50.26 1.36
CA GLN A 337 15.93 50.60 0.10
C GLN A 337 15.70 49.45 -0.92
N VAL A 338 15.20 48.29 -0.49
CA VAL A 338 14.61 47.31 -1.43
C VAL A 338 13.18 47.77 -1.70
N THR A 339 12.99 48.51 -2.79
CA THR A 339 11.66 48.75 -3.36
C THR A 339 11.00 47.38 -3.57
N ARG A 340 9.83 47.17 -2.96
CA ARG A 340 8.98 46.01 -3.29
C ARG A 340 8.67 46.09 -4.78
N GLY A 341 9.36 45.28 -5.59
CA GLY A 341 9.14 45.27 -7.02
C GLY A 341 7.72 44.82 -7.32
N THR A 342 7.00 45.57 -8.15
CA THR A 342 5.71 45.18 -8.75
C THR A 342 5.69 43.72 -9.22
N GLY A 343 6.84 43.23 -9.72
CA GLY A 343 7.01 41.83 -10.15
C GLY A 343 6.79 40.77 -9.07
N GLN A 344 7.03 41.01 -7.78
CA GLN A 344 6.78 40.01 -6.74
C GLN A 344 5.28 39.79 -6.48
N VAL A 345 4.50 40.88 -6.49
CA VAL A 345 3.03 40.81 -6.36
C VAL A 345 2.42 40.15 -7.59
N THR A 346 2.87 40.51 -8.80
CA THR A 346 2.42 39.86 -10.04
C THR A 346 2.69 38.35 -10.03
N ARG A 347 3.86 37.91 -9.56
CA ARG A 347 4.18 36.48 -9.44
C ARG A 347 3.24 35.73 -8.49
N PHE A 348 2.97 36.30 -7.32
CA PHE A 348 2.05 35.69 -6.36
C PHE A 348 0.62 35.61 -6.88
N ILE A 349 0.11 36.69 -7.48
CA ILE A 349 -1.21 36.68 -8.13
C ILE A 349 -1.24 35.62 -9.24
N GLY A 350 -0.18 35.55 -10.05
CA GLY A 350 -0.01 34.52 -11.08
C GLY A 350 -0.07 33.10 -10.51
N LEU A 351 0.66 32.82 -9.42
CA LEU A 351 0.61 31.53 -8.73
C LEU A 351 -0.80 31.19 -8.24
N CYS A 352 -1.51 32.13 -7.60
CA CYS A 352 -2.87 31.91 -7.12
C CYS A 352 -3.86 31.62 -8.24
N VAL A 353 -3.78 32.38 -9.34
CA VAL A 353 -4.65 32.20 -10.52
C VAL A 353 -4.35 30.86 -11.18
N LEU A 354 -3.08 30.57 -11.46
CA LEU A 354 -2.67 29.32 -12.10
C LEU A 354 -3.00 28.11 -11.24
N HIS A 355 -2.79 28.17 -9.92
CA HIS A 355 -3.16 27.08 -9.01
C HIS A 355 -4.67 26.83 -9.03
N ARG A 356 -5.50 27.88 -9.08
CA ARG A 356 -6.96 27.73 -9.15
C ARG A 356 -7.41 27.12 -10.48
N VAL A 357 -6.82 27.56 -11.59
CA VAL A 357 -7.09 26.98 -12.92
C VAL A 357 -6.62 25.53 -12.96
N TYR A 358 -5.44 25.23 -12.43
CA TYR A 358 -4.88 23.89 -12.34
C TYR A 358 -5.76 22.93 -11.52
N ALA A 359 -6.22 23.35 -10.34
CA ALA A 359 -7.11 22.55 -9.50
C ALA A 359 -8.49 22.32 -10.12
N ALA A 360 -8.95 23.22 -11.00
CA ALA A 360 -10.21 23.09 -11.73
C ALA A 360 -10.05 22.41 -13.09
N TRP A 361 -8.81 22.15 -13.53
CA TRP A 361 -8.55 21.60 -14.86
C TRP A 361 -8.99 20.13 -14.92
N PRO A 362 -9.62 19.68 -16.01
CA PRO A 362 -10.00 18.28 -16.16
C PRO A 362 -8.78 17.35 -16.16
N VAL A 363 -8.91 16.22 -15.46
CA VAL A 363 -7.88 15.19 -15.44
C VAL A 363 -7.75 14.56 -16.83
N PRO A 364 -6.52 14.37 -17.36
CA PRO A 364 -6.33 13.81 -18.67
C PRO A 364 -6.71 12.33 -18.71
N ASN A 365 -7.14 11.88 -19.89
CA ASN A 365 -7.47 10.49 -20.14
C ASN A 365 -6.86 10.10 -21.48
N ILE A 366 -5.90 9.19 -21.44
CA ILE A 366 -5.17 8.70 -22.60
C ILE A 366 -6.07 7.97 -23.62
N VAL A 367 -7.19 7.41 -23.18
CA VAL A 367 -8.14 6.70 -24.06
C VAL A 367 -8.95 7.69 -24.90
N LEU A 368 -9.09 8.94 -24.45
CA LEU A 368 -9.76 9.99 -25.22
C LEU A 368 -8.79 10.56 -26.26
N SER A 369 -9.01 10.23 -27.53
CA SER A 369 -8.19 10.68 -28.67
C SER A 369 -8.62 12.01 -29.29
N SER A 370 -9.70 12.62 -28.80
CA SER A 370 -10.23 13.86 -29.39
C SER A 370 -9.32 15.05 -29.09
N VAL A 371 -8.80 15.67 -30.14
CA VAL A 371 -8.08 16.95 -30.08
C VAL A 371 -9.11 18.08 -30.08
N SER A 372 -9.04 19.01 -29.12
CA SER A 372 -9.92 20.18 -29.07
C SER A 372 -9.13 21.49 -28.93
N MET A 373 -9.78 22.60 -29.29
CA MET A 373 -9.15 23.93 -29.23
C MET A 373 -8.72 24.28 -27.80
N GLU A 374 -9.64 24.07 -26.86
CA GLU A 374 -9.53 24.39 -25.43
C GLU A 374 -8.55 23.48 -24.68
N TRP A 375 -8.57 22.16 -24.93
CA TRP A 375 -7.80 21.19 -24.15
C TRP A 375 -6.45 20.82 -24.79
N THR A 376 -6.34 20.94 -26.12
CA THR A 376 -5.15 20.49 -26.86
C THR A 376 -4.44 21.63 -27.57
N TYR A 377 -5.08 22.33 -28.52
CA TYR A 377 -4.39 23.30 -29.37
C TYR A 377 -3.82 24.49 -28.57
N ILE A 378 -4.64 25.13 -27.73
CA ILE A 378 -4.18 26.30 -26.95
C ILE A 378 -3.04 25.92 -26.00
N PRO A 379 -3.16 24.89 -25.14
CA PRO A 379 -2.07 24.56 -24.23
C PRO A 379 -0.83 24.03 -24.97
N MET A 380 -0.99 23.29 -26.07
CA MET A 380 0.15 22.87 -26.89
C MET A 380 0.88 24.03 -27.54
N LEU A 381 0.19 25.10 -27.95
CA LEU A 381 0.85 26.30 -28.46
C LEU A 381 1.70 26.96 -27.37
N VAL A 382 1.19 27.04 -26.14
CA VAL A 382 1.95 27.55 -24.98
C VAL A 382 3.18 26.68 -24.73
N VAL A 383 3.02 25.34 -24.73
CA VAL A 383 4.13 24.39 -24.60
C VAL A 383 5.15 24.59 -25.73
N GLY A 384 4.73 24.70 -26.98
CA GLY A 384 5.61 24.89 -28.13
C GLY A 384 6.44 26.18 -28.04
N VAL A 385 5.82 27.29 -27.66
CA VAL A 385 6.52 28.58 -27.43
C VAL A 385 7.56 28.45 -26.30
N TRP A 386 7.22 27.73 -25.23
CA TRP A 386 8.16 27.49 -24.14
C TRP A 386 9.34 26.60 -24.58
N ILE A 387 9.08 25.50 -25.29
CA ILE A 387 10.11 24.60 -25.84
C ILE A 387 11.04 25.37 -26.78
N ALA A 388 10.49 26.17 -27.70
CA ALA A 388 11.27 26.98 -28.64
C ALA A 388 12.24 27.96 -27.96
N ARG A 389 11.97 28.35 -26.70
CA ARG A 389 12.84 29.25 -25.93
C ARG A 389 13.85 28.52 -25.06
N VAL A 390 13.47 27.37 -24.49
CA VAL A 390 14.30 26.64 -23.52
C VAL A 390 15.20 25.62 -24.19
N ASP A 391 14.68 24.86 -25.14
CA ASP A 391 15.41 23.84 -25.88
C ASP A 391 14.81 23.70 -27.30
N PRO A 392 15.26 24.53 -28.26
CA PRO A 392 14.75 24.50 -29.63
C PRO A 392 14.92 23.14 -30.32
N ALA A 393 15.91 22.34 -29.92
CA ALA A 393 16.15 21.04 -30.53
C ALA A 393 14.99 20.06 -30.24
N SER A 394 14.33 20.20 -29.08
CA SER A 394 13.13 19.42 -28.71
C SER A 394 11.89 19.75 -29.57
N LEU A 395 11.92 20.77 -30.45
CA LEU A 395 10.83 21.04 -31.38
C LEU A 395 10.58 19.90 -32.37
N VAL A 396 11.61 19.12 -32.71
CA VAL A 396 11.44 17.92 -33.56
C VAL A 396 10.51 16.92 -32.89
N SER A 397 10.76 16.63 -31.61
CA SER A 397 9.92 15.74 -30.80
C SER A 397 8.53 16.34 -30.54
N TYR A 398 8.41 17.67 -30.42
CA TYR A 398 7.12 18.36 -30.33
C TYR A 398 6.26 18.14 -31.57
N VAL A 399 6.84 18.25 -32.77
CA VAL A 399 6.14 17.96 -34.03
C VAL A 399 5.75 16.48 -34.12
N CYS A 400 6.60 15.57 -33.62
CA CYS A 400 6.28 14.15 -33.55
C CYS A 400 5.04 13.86 -32.68
N VAL A 401 4.88 14.53 -31.54
CA VAL A 401 3.66 14.37 -30.72
C VAL A 401 2.41 14.76 -31.50
N TRP A 402 2.44 15.87 -32.25
CA TRP A 402 1.33 16.26 -33.12
C TRP A 402 1.05 15.26 -34.23
N MET A 403 2.08 14.77 -34.92
CA MET A 403 1.94 13.75 -35.95
C MET A 403 1.26 12.49 -35.40
N HIS A 404 1.63 12.04 -34.21
CA HIS A 404 0.98 10.90 -33.56
C HIS A 404 -0.52 11.15 -33.29
N TRP A 405 -0.89 12.32 -32.76
CA TRP A 405 -2.31 12.64 -32.51
C TRP A 405 -3.15 12.88 -33.77
N TRP A 406 -2.50 13.15 -34.91
CA TRP A 406 -3.15 13.16 -36.23
C TRP A 406 -3.07 11.81 -36.95
N ASP A 407 -2.68 10.75 -36.24
CA ASP A 407 -2.58 9.38 -36.76
C ASP A 407 -1.59 9.24 -37.94
N ILE A 408 -0.57 10.10 -37.97
CA ILE A 408 0.51 10.06 -38.96
C ILE A 408 1.64 9.19 -38.40
N TRP A 409 1.82 8.00 -39.00
CA TRP A 409 2.81 7.00 -38.59
C TRP A 409 2.77 6.67 -37.08
N PRO A 410 1.61 6.22 -36.56
CA PRO A 410 1.37 6.05 -35.13
C PRO A 410 2.29 5.03 -34.45
N LEU A 411 2.92 4.13 -35.22
CA LEU A 411 3.86 3.13 -34.71
C LEU A 411 5.33 3.56 -34.75
N PHE A 412 5.69 4.57 -35.54
CA PHE A 412 7.10 4.99 -35.71
C PHE A 412 7.40 6.26 -34.91
N VAL A 413 6.53 7.26 -35.03
CA VAL A 413 6.75 8.60 -34.48
C VAL A 413 6.91 8.62 -32.95
N PRO A 414 6.14 7.82 -32.16
CA PRO A 414 6.40 7.68 -30.73
C PRO A 414 7.84 7.30 -30.37
N TRP A 415 8.47 6.42 -31.15
CA TRP A 415 9.85 6.00 -30.90
C TRP A 415 10.87 7.10 -31.11
N VAL A 416 10.59 8.06 -31.99
CA VAL A 416 11.43 9.26 -32.14
C VAL A 416 11.37 10.09 -30.86
N VAL A 417 10.17 10.27 -30.29
CA VAL A 417 9.98 10.98 -29.01
C VAL A 417 10.67 10.23 -27.86
N TYR A 418 10.52 8.90 -27.79
CA TYR A 418 11.18 8.09 -26.75
C TYR A 418 12.69 8.08 -26.88
N ALA A 419 13.24 7.96 -28.09
CA ALA A 419 14.68 8.03 -28.32
C ALA A 419 15.23 9.41 -27.92
N TRP A 420 14.54 10.49 -28.28
CA TRP A 420 14.93 11.84 -27.88
C TRP A 420 14.86 12.03 -26.36
N GLY A 421 13.79 11.56 -25.71
CA GLY A 421 13.64 11.59 -24.26
C GLY A 421 14.72 10.77 -23.55
N GLY A 422 15.04 9.58 -24.07
CA GLY A 422 16.06 8.68 -23.56
C GLY A 422 17.48 9.24 -23.71
N LEU A 423 17.80 9.89 -24.84
CA LEU A 423 19.10 10.57 -25.03
C LEU A 423 19.27 11.73 -24.04
N ASN A 424 18.17 12.42 -23.70
CA ASN A 424 18.16 13.57 -22.80
C ASN A 424 17.80 13.24 -21.35
N ILE A 425 17.68 11.95 -20.99
CA ILE A 425 17.35 11.50 -19.62
C ILE A 425 18.44 11.88 -18.61
N LEU A 426 19.69 11.90 -19.09
CA LEU A 426 20.89 12.16 -18.30
C LEU A 426 21.24 13.66 -18.21
N THR A 427 20.82 14.46 -19.18
CA THR A 427 21.23 15.87 -19.32
C THR A 427 20.21 16.87 -18.76
N THR A 428 19.15 16.40 -18.10
CA THR A 428 18.16 17.23 -17.39
C THR A 428 17.47 18.28 -18.26
N HIS A 429 17.09 17.96 -19.51
CA HIS A 429 16.27 18.87 -20.33
C HIS A 429 14.77 18.68 -20.01
N PRO A 430 14.08 19.64 -19.35
CA PRO A 430 12.68 19.46 -18.99
C PRO A 430 11.73 19.28 -20.19
N PRO A 431 11.93 19.96 -21.34
CA PRO A 431 11.14 19.74 -22.56
C PRO A 431 11.06 18.29 -23.05
N SER A 432 12.17 17.55 -23.01
CA SER A 432 12.19 16.17 -23.54
C SER A 432 11.36 15.22 -22.67
N VAL A 433 11.43 15.38 -21.34
CA VAL A 433 10.60 14.67 -20.37
C VAL A 433 9.12 15.00 -20.58
N LEU A 434 8.80 16.29 -20.67
CA LEU A 434 7.44 16.76 -20.87
C LEU A 434 6.81 16.12 -22.11
N LEU A 435 7.52 16.09 -23.24
CA LEU A 435 6.99 15.55 -24.50
C LEU A 435 6.70 14.05 -24.43
N VAL A 436 7.54 13.26 -23.74
CA VAL A 436 7.26 11.85 -23.48
C VAL A 436 5.99 11.70 -22.64
N LEU A 437 5.80 12.55 -21.62
CA LEU A 437 4.61 12.48 -20.78
C LEU A 437 3.35 12.92 -21.51
N LEU A 438 3.40 13.97 -22.33
CA LEU A 438 2.26 14.39 -23.15
C LEU A 438 1.80 13.25 -24.07
N LEU A 439 2.76 12.58 -24.71
CA LEU A 439 2.48 11.43 -25.55
C LEU A 439 1.83 10.29 -24.77
N LEU A 440 2.36 9.96 -23.58
CA LEU A 440 1.87 8.88 -22.73
C LEU A 440 0.60 9.21 -21.93
N HIS A 441 0.09 10.44 -21.98
CA HIS A 441 -1.18 10.83 -21.33
C HIS A 441 -2.24 11.28 -22.34
N GLY A 442 -1.89 11.34 -23.62
CA GLY A 442 -2.82 11.66 -24.71
C GLY A 442 -3.12 13.16 -24.88
N PRO A 443 -3.98 13.52 -25.86
CA PRO A 443 -4.20 14.89 -26.31
C PRO A 443 -4.93 15.80 -25.30
N THR A 444 -5.49 15.23 -24.23
CA THR A 444 -6.13 15.99 -23.13
C THR A 444 -5.14 16.45 -22.05
N SER A 445 -3.91 15.94 -22.08
CA SER A 445 -2.84 16.23 -21.11
C SER A 445 -2.09 17.57 -21.21
N PRO A 446 -2.03 18.29 -22.34
CA PRO A 446 -1.25 19.52 -22.45
C PRO A 446 -1.53 20.59 -21.39
N GLY A 447 -2.79 20.76 -21.02
CA GLY A 447 -3.24 21.73 -20.01
C GLY A 447 -2.57 21.60 -18.64
N PRO A 448 -2.78 20.50 -17.88
CA PRO A 448 -2.25 20.36 -16.53
C PRO A 448 -0.72 20.42 -16.52
N PHE A 449 -0.04 19.83 -17.52
CA PHE A 449 1.41 19.88 -17.60
C PHE A 449 1.93 21.31 -17.91
N ALA A 450 1.29 22.06 -18.81
CA ALA A 450 1.66 23.45 -19.09
C ALA A 450 1.48 24.35 -17.87
N LEU A 451 0.35 24.20 -17.15
CA LEU A 451 0.08 24.91 -15.91
C LEU A 451 1.09 24.55 -14.82
N PHE A 452 1.44 23.28 -14.69
CA PHE A 452 2.49 22.80 -13.78
C PHE A 452 3.85 23.44 -14.08
N VAL A 453 4.28 23.44 -15.36
CA VAL A 453 5.54 24.08 -15.78
C VAL A 453 5.52 25.57 -15.46
N ALA A 454 4.42 26.27 -15.77
CA ALA A 454 4.28 27.70 -15.48
C ALA A 454 4.39 28.00 -13.98
N MET A 455 3.67 27.26 -13.13
CA MET A 455 3.75 27.39 -11.67
C MET A 455 5.16 27.05 -11.16
N SER A 456 5.81 26.03 -11.72
CA SER A 456 7.17 25.62 -11.36
C SER A 456 8.19 26.73 -11.59
N LEU A 457 8.11 27.42 -12.73
CA LEU A 457 8.97 28.55 -13.04
C LEU A 457 8.71 29.75 -12.11
N LEU A 458 7.45 30.01 -11.77
CA LEU A 458 7.08 31.08 -10.84
C LEU A 458 7.60 30.81 -9.42
N TYR A 459 7.43 29.58 -8.90
CA TYR A 459 7.94 29.15 -7.60
C TYR A 459 9.47 29.36 -7.50
N GLN A 460 10.19 29.09 -8.59
CA GLN A 460 11.65 29.19 -8.62
C GLN A 460 12.18 30.61 -8.84
N SER A 461 11.39 31.49 -9.45
CA SER A 461 11.74 32.89 -9.69
C SER A 461 11.76 33.78 -8.43
N GLY A 462 11.34 33.26 -7.27
CA GLY A 462 11.22 34.00 -6.00
C GLY A 462 12.54 34.54 -5.42
N PRO A 463 12.47 35.48 -4.46
CA PRO A 463 13.65 36.08 -3.85
C PRO A 463 14.53 35.03 -3.16
N SER A 464 15.85 35.17 -3.36
CA SER A 464 16.90 34.24 -2.91
C SER A 464 17.18 34.26 -1.41
N THR A 465 16.29 34.80 -0.57
CA THR A 465 16.52 34.77 0.88
C THR A 465 16.37 33.34 1.39
N THR A 466 17.26 32.92 2.28
CA THR A 466 17.35 31.53 2.76
C THR A 466 16.04 30.99 3.34
N THR A 467 15.23 31.83 3.99
CA THR A 467 13.94 31.44 4.59
C THR A 467 12.78 31.44 3.59
N SER A 468 12.69 32.41 2.67
CA SER A 468 11.69 32.38 1.58
C SER A 468 11.93 31.22 0.61
N SER A 469 13.20 30.81 0.46
CA SER A 469 13.58 29.65 -0.36
C SER A 469 13.04 28.33 0.21
N THR A 470 12.93 28.18 1.54
CA THR A 470 12.46 26.93 2.15
C THR A 470 10.93 26.78 2.05
N THR A 471 10.18 27.83 2.37
CA THR A 471 8.70 27.86 2.24
C THR A 471 8.26 27.57 0.80
N SER A 472 8.91 28.22 -0.17
CA SER A 472 8.70 28.01 -1.59
C SER A 472 9.01 26.56 -2.00
N MET A 473 10.05 25.94 -1.42
CA MET A 473 10.45 24.58 -1.79
C MET A 473 9.50 23.49 -1.28
N TRP A 474 8.98 23.60 -0.05
CA TRP A 474 7.94 22.67 0.41
C TRP A 474 6.65 22.82 -0.39
N GLY A 475 6.30 24.05 -0.76
CA GLY A 475 5.23 24.34 -1.71
C GLY A 475 5.43 23.63 -3.05
N TYR A 476 6.65 23.69 -3.56
CA TYR A 476 7.03 22.99 -4.77
C TYR A 476 6.91 21.46 -4.64
N CYS A 477 7.28 20.87 -3.50
CA CYS A 477 7.07 19.44 -3.25
C CYS A 477 5.58 19.05 -3.30
N PHE A 478 4.69 19.85 -2.70
CA PHE A 478 3.25 19.64 -2.81
C PHE A 478 2.77 19.78 -4.26
N LEU A 479 3.33 20.73 -5.02
CA LEU A 479 3.02 20.89 -6.44
C LEU A 479 3.42 19.65 -7.25
N ILE A 480 4.64 19.10 -7.07
CA ILE A 480 5.07 17.85 -7.72
C ILE A 480 4.11 16.70 -7.38
N HIS A 481 3.77 16.53 -6.10
CA HIS A 481 2.85 15.47 -5.68
C HIS A 481 1.44 15.68 -6.24
N SER A 482 0.98 16.92 -6.37
CA SER A 482 -0.32 17.20 -7.00
C SER A 482 -0.31 16.86 -8.50
N LEU A 483 0.82 16.97 -9.21
CA LEU A 483 0.90 16.58 -10.63
C LEU A 483 0.65 15.10 -10.83
N TYR A 484 1.10 14.25 -9.91
CA TYR A 484 0.77 12.83 -9.92
C TYR A 484 -0.76 12.63 -10.01
N PHE A 485 -1.53 13.26 -9.12
CA PHE A 485 -2.99 13.17 -9.14
C PHE A 485 -3.61 13.89 -10.34
N GLN A 486 -3.12 15.08 -10.70
CA GLN A 486 -3.65 15.87 -11.80
C GLN A 486 -3.38 15.26 -13.18
N SER A 487 -2.41 14.34 -13.28
CA SER A 487 -2.17 13.51 -14.46
C SER A 487 -3.11 12.28 -14.55
N GLY A 488 -3.99 12.10 -13.57
CA GLY A 488 -5.01 11.05 -13.55
C GLY A 488 -4.59 9.75 -12.88
N HIS A 489 -3.56 9.82 -12.04
CA HIS A 489 -3.12 8.69 -11.23
C HIS A 489 -3.71 8.73 -9.82
N GLY A 490 -3.87 7.55 -9.23
CA GLY A 490 -4.28 7.38 -7.84
C GLY A 490 -3.43 6.32 -7.16
N ASN A 491 -3.58 6.17 -5.85
CA ASN A 491 -2.84 5.18 -5.07
C ASN A 491 -3.57 3.82 -5.02
N SER A 492 -4.04 3.37 -6.19
CA SER A 492 -4.74 2.10 -6.38
C SER A 492 -4.25 1.41 -7.65
N PHE A 493 -4.04 0.10 -7.59
CA PHE A 493 -3.60 -0.67 -8.76
C PHE A 493 -4.61 -0.58 -9.93
N ALA A 494 -5.89 -0.39 -9.64
CA ALA A 494 -6.92 -0.22 -10.67
C ALA A 494 -6.83 1.13 -11.41
N SER A 495 -6.09 2.11 -10.86
CA SER A 495 -5.90 3.43 -11.49
C SER A 495 -4.73 3.48 -12.46
N LEU A 496 -3.98 2.38 -12.64
CA LEU A 496 -2.89 2.30 -13.60
C LEU A 496 -3.42 2.43 -15.03
N GLN A 497 -2.86 3.38 -15.80
CA GLN A 497 -3.30 3.69 -17.15
C GLN A 497 -2.68 2.75 -18.18
N ASN A 498 -3.13 1.49 -18.21
CA ASN A 498 -2.55 0.42 -19.04
C ASN A 498 -2.44 0.75 -20.54
N ALA A 499 -3.28 1.66 -21.06
CA ALA A 499 -3.21 2.14 -22.44
C ALA A 499 -1.86 2.79 -22.78
N ALA A 500 -1.14 3.36 -21.80
CA ALA A 500 0.20 3.92 -22.01
C ALA A 500 1.20 2.86 -22.52
N GLY A 501 1.01 1.59 -22.14
CA GLY A 501 1.85 0.48 -22.59
C GLY A 501 1.71 0.13 -24.07
N PHE A 502 0.74 0.72 -24.78
CA PHE A 502 0.46 0.46 -26.19
C PHE A 502 0.82 1.62 -27.11
N VAL A 503 1.33 2.73 -26.58
CA VAL A 503 1.68 3.90 -27.40
C VAL A 503 2.91 3.59 -28.24
N GLY A 504 2.75 3.55 -29.56
CA GLY A 504 3.82 3.22 -30.50
C GLY A 504 4.13 1.73 -30.69
N VAL A 505 3.33 0.83 -30.13
CA VAL A 505 3.49 -0.62 -30.31
C VAL A 505 2.20 -1.30 -30.80
N PRO A 506 2.27 -2.21 -31.79
CA PRO A 506 1.08 -2.87 -32.34
C PRO A 506 0.57 -4.01 -31.45
N SER A 507 1.39 -4.52 -30.53
CA SER A 507 1.10 -5.67 -29.68
C SER A 507 1.75 -5.52 -28.32
N PHE A 508 1.24 -6.25 -27.33
CA PHE A 508 1.77 -6.23 -25.97
C PHE A 508 3.15 -6.90 -25.91
N TYR A 509 4.16 -6.12 -25.52
CA TYR A 509 5.49 -6.62 -25.16
C TYR A 509 5.78 -6.24 -23.73
N TRP A 510 5.85 -7.23 -22.84
CA TRP A 510 5.92 -6.99 -21.39
C TRP A 510 7.01 -5.97 -20.96
N PRO A 511 8.27 -6.04 -21.46
CA PRO A 511 9.29 -5.08 -21.04
C PRO A 511 8.96 -3.65 -21.47
N VAL A 512 8.50 -3.47 -22.72
CA VAL A 512 8.17 -2.15 -23.28
C VAL A 512 6.94 -1.58 -22.58
N ALA A 513 5.86 -2.36 -22.49
CA ALA A 513 4.62 -1.94 -21.84
C ALA A 513 4.85 -1.60 -20.36
N GLY A 514 5.65 -2.40 -19.65
CA GLY A 514 6.02 -2.14 -18.27
C GLY A 514 6.84 -0.85 -18.10
N THR A 515 7.82 -0.60 -18.99
CA THR A 515 8.58 0.66 -18.97
C THR A 515 7.71 1.88 -19.27
N LEU A 516 6.88 1.83 -20.31
CA LEU A 516 6.01 2.94 -20.67
C LEU A 516 4.98 3.22 -19.57
N LEU A 517 4.40 2.18 -18.96
CA LEU A 517 3.49 2.34 -17.81
C LEU A 517 4.20 2.93 -16.59
N ALA A 518 5.46 2.56 -16.33
CA ALA A 518 6.25 3.14 -15.25
C ALA A 518 6.56 4.63 -15.51
N VAL A 519 6.90 4.99 -16.76
CA VAL A 519 7.14 6.40 -17.15
C VAL A 519 5.85 7.21 -17.09
N ASN A 520 4.71 6.65 -17.51
CA ASN A 520 3.39 7.28 -17.37
C ASN A 520 3.05 7.51 -15.88
N THR A 521 3.15 6.47 -15.04
CA THR A 521 2.80 6.53 -13.61
C THR A 521 3.71 7.46 -12.80
N PHE A 522 5.04 7.34 -12.96
CA PHE A 522 6.01 8.05 -12.13
C PHE A 522 6.64 9.28 -12.80
N GLY A 523 6.25 9.57 -14.04
CA GLY A 523 6.81 10.65 -14.84
C GLY A 523 6.59 12.06 -14.28
N ALA A 524 5.51 12.27 -13.53
CA ALA A 524 5.25 13.52 -12.82
C ALA A 524 6.42 13.92 -11.90
N PHE A 525 7.00 12.95 -11.20
CA PHE A 525 8.16 13.16 -10.31
C PHE A 525 9.44 13.45 -11.12
N TRP A 526 9.59 12.80 -12.27
CA TRP A 526 10.70 13.07 -13.19
C TRP A 526 10.66 14.49 -13.76
N LEU A 527 9.50 14.91 -14.28
CA LEU A 527 9.33 16.28 -14.77
C LEU A 527 9.55 17.31 -13.65
N GLY A 528 8.91 17.09 -12.49
CA GLY A 528 9.05 17.96 -11.33
C GLY A 528 10.50 18.14 -10.88
N LEU A 529 11.28 17.05 -10.85
CA LEU A 529 12.70 17.11 -10.49
C LEU A 529 13.58 17.72 -11.59
N SER A 530 13.28 17.46 -12.87
CA SER A 530 14.02 18.07 -13.99
C SER A 530 13.93 19.59 -14.00
N LEU A 531 12.81 20.13 -13.51
CA LEU A 531 12.60 21.57 -13.40
C LEU A 531 13.29 22.17 -12.17
N VAL A 532 13.79 21.41 -11.19
CA VAL A 532 14.50 21.95 -10.02
C VAL A 532 15.87 22.48 -10.44
N LEU A 533 16.00 23.80 -10.55
CA LEU A 533 17.20 24.47 -11.08
C LEU A 533 18.44 24.42 -10.19
N THR A 534 18.32 24.14 -8.87
CA THR A 534 19.49 24.16 -7.97
C THR A 534 19.69 22.83 -7.24
N THR A 535 20.93 22.34 -7.25
CA THR A 535 21.36 21.12 -6.54
C THR A 535 21.08 21.20 -5.04
N ILE A 536 21.23 22.39 -4.44
CA ILE A 536 20.95 22.68 -3.02
C ILE A 536 19.50 22.38 -2.63
N ARG A 537 18.55 22.45 -3.57
CA ARG A 537 17.11 22.25 -3.31
C ARG A 537 16.66 20.80 -3.41
N ARG A 538 17.40 19.94 -4.12
CA ARG A 538 17.04 18.53 -4.34
C ARG A 538 16.91 17.70 -3.04
N PRO A 539 17.75 17.90 -1.99
CA PRO A 539 17.58 17.18 -0.73
C PRO A 539 16.21 17.38 -0.07
N ILE A 540 15.60 18.57 -0.18
CA ILE A 540 14.27 18.85 0.39
C ILE A 540 13.18 18.02 -0.30
N VAL A 541 13.31 17.81 -1.61
CA VAL A 541 12.39 16.96 -2.39
C VAL A 541 12.51 15.50 -1.94
N VAL A 542 13.74 15.01 -1.81
CA VAL A 542 14.02 13.67 -1.29
C VAL A 542 13.45 13.52 0.12
N ALA A 543 13.67 14.52 0.99
CA ALA A 543 13.16 14.54 2.36
C ALA A 543 11.64 14.37 2.40
N TYR A 544 10.92 15.14 1.58
CA TYR A 544 9.46 15.10 1.52
C TYR A 544 8.92 13.72 1.15
N PHE A 545 9.40 13.14 0.05
CA PHE A 545 8.90 11.84 -0.42
C PHE A 545 9.34 10.68 0.49
N THR A 546 10.53 10.76 1.09
CA THR A 546 10.98 9.78 2.09
C THR A 546 10.13 9.85 3.35
N LEU A 547 9.83 11.06 3.85
CA LEU A 547 8.97 11.25 5.02
C LEU A 547 7.55 10.73 4.76
N SER A 548 6.99 10.99 3.58
CA SER A 548 5.68 10.46 3.18
C SER A 548 5.66 8.92 3.20
N ALA A 549 6.68 8.27 2.63
CA ALA A 549 6.83 6.81 2.64
C ALA A 549 7.02 6.23 4.04
N ILE A 550 7.74 6.91 4.93
CA ILE A 550 7.88 6.52 6.34
C ILE A 550 6.51 6.58 7.04
N CYS A 551 5.77 7.69 6.88
CA CYS A 551 4.46 7.85 7.49
C CYS A 551 3.49 6.73 7.06
N THR A 552 3.45 6.39 5.78
CA THR A 552 2.56 5.31 5.30
C THR A 552 3.04 3.92 5.67
N SER A 553 4.36 3.70 5.77
CA SER A 553 4.94 2.47 6.31
C SER A 553 4.57 2.26 7.79
N VAL A 554 4.63 3.32 8.60
CA VAL A 554 4.19 3.28 10.00
C VAL A 554 2.69 3.07 10.08
N PHE A 555 1.90 3.81 9.29
CA PHE A 555 0.44 3.70 9.31
C PHE A 555 -0.05 2.30 8.91
N VAL A 556 0.48 1.71 7.83
CA VAL A 556 0.08 0.35 7.42
C VAL A 556 0.47 -0.69 8.47
N ALA A 557 1.61 -0.51 9.18
CA ALA A 557 2.00 -1.41 10.27
C ALA A 557 1.06 -1.30 11.48
N LEU A 558 0.64 -0.08 11.85
CA LEU A 558 -0.35 0.15 12.91
C LEU A 558 -1.73 -0.42 12.52
N SER A 559 -2.17 -0.14 11.30
CA SER A 559 -3.48 -0.51 10.76
C SER A 559 -3.51 -1.87 10.07
N ARG A 560 -2.53 -2.75 10.32
CA ARG A 560 -2.39 -4.05 9.64
C ARG A 560 -3.61 -4.97 9.78
N ARG A 561 -4.34 -4.87 10.90
CA ARG A 561 -5.56 -5.65 11.18
C ARG A 561 -6.85 -4.93 10.78
N HIS A 562 -6.76 -3.73 10.22
CA HIS A 562 -7.91 -2.95 9.82
C HIS A 562 -8.52 -3.50 8.51
N LEU A 563 -9.84 -3.50 8.39
CA LEU A 563 -10.58 -4.05 7.24
C LEU A 563 -10.07 -3.53 5.87
N MET A 564 -9.73 -2.24 5.80
CA MET A 564 -9.23 -1.56 4.60
C MET A 564 -7.72 -1.74 4.33
N VAL A 565 -7.00 -2.61 5.05
CA VAL A 565 -5.54 -2.78 4.90
C VAL A 565 -5.16 -3.13 3.45
N TRP A 566 -5.89 -4.04 2.80
CA TRP A 566 -5.58 -4.47 1.43
C TRP A 566 -6.16 -3.57 0.35
N ALA A 567 -7.28 -2.91 0.64
CA ALA A 567 -7.98 -2.06 -0.32
C ALA A 567 -7.35 -0.66 -0.43
N ILE A 568 -6.82 -0.11 0.68
CA ILE A 568 -6.37 1.28 0.75
C ILE A 568 -4.91 1.37 1.21
N PHE A 569 -4.56 0.78 2.36
CA PHE A 569 -3.27 1.09 3.01
C PHE A 569 -2.07 0.41 2.36
N ALA A 570 -2.19 -0.88 2.02
CA ALA A 570 -1.13 -1.63 1.38
C ALA A 570 -0.85 -1.10 -0.05
N PRO A 571 -1.85 -0.82 -0.91
CA PRO A 571 -1.62 -0.11 -2.16
C PRO A 571 -0.89 1.22 -1.93
N LYS A 572 -1.38 2.06 -1.00
CA LYS A 572 -0.74 3.34 -0.69
C LYS A 572 0.72 3.21 -0.27
N PHE A 573 1.03 2.27 0.62
CA PHE A 573 2.39 1.96 1.05
C PHE A 573 3.27 1.58 -0.15
N VAL A 574 2.78 0.71 -1.04
CA VAL A 574 3.52 0.30 -2.25
C VAL A 574 3.79 1.49 -3.16
N PHE A 575 2.77 2.33 -3.44
CA PHE A 575 2.94 3.51 -4.28
C PHE A 575 3.96 4.49 -3.67
N ASP A 576 3.88 4.81 -2.38
CA ASP A 576 4.85 5.72 -1.75
C ASP A 576 6.28 5.15 -1.73
N ALA A 577 6.42 3.85 -1.48
CA ALA A 577 7.72 3.19 -1.51
C ALA A 577 8.34 3.28 -2.92
N LEU A 578 7.54 3.04 -3.97
CA LEU A 578 7.97 3.16 -5.36
C LEU A 578 8.25 4.62 -5.76
N VAL A 579 7.40 5.57 -5.37
CA VAL A 579 7.63 7.00 -5.60
C VAL A 579 8.93 7.44 -4.93
N SER A 580 9.15 7.06 -3.67
CA SER A 580 10.39 7.34 -2.96
C SER A 580 11.60 6.75 -3.68
N LEU A 581 11.53 5.48 -4.10
CA LEU A 581 12.58 4.82 -4.87
C LEU A 581 12.89 5.57 -6.18
N VAL A 582 11.87 5.90 -6.96
CA VAL A 582 12.02 6.63 -8.23
C VAL A 582 12.66 8.00 -8.00
N VAL A 583 12.20 8.76 -7.01
CA VAL A 583 12.77 10.07 -6.68
C VAL A 583 14.26 9.94 -6.32
N HIS A 584 14.65 8.95 -5.50
CA HIS A 584 16.05 8.72 -5.15
C HIS A 584 16.89 8.33 -6.37
N LEU A 585 16.40 7.43 -7.23
CA LEU A 585 17.10 7.01 -8.44
C LEU A 585 17.30 8.19 -9.40
N LEU A 586 16.27 9.02 -9.59
CA LEU A 586 16.37 10.20 -10.45
C LEU A 586 17.36 11.22 -9.88
N VAL A 587 17.34 11.50 -8.58
CA VAL A 587 18.32 12.40 -7.95
C VAL A 587 19.73 11.84 -8.08
N LEU A 588 19.92 10.52 -7.91
CA LEU A 588 21.21 9.87 -8.09
C LEU A 588 21.73 10.01 -9.52
N VAL A 589 20.92 9.67 -10.52
CA VAL A 589 21.26 9.81 -11.94
C VAL A 589 21.66 11.24 -12.27
N GLN A 590 20.87 12.23 -11.84
CA GLN A 590 21.17 13.63 -12.08
C GLN A 590 22.44 14.12 -11.35
N SER A 591 22.75 13.56 -10.18
CA SER A 591 23.97 13.88 -9.42
C SER A 591 25.21 13.28 -10.08
N CYS A 592 25.11 12.10 -10.68
CA CYS A 592 26.21 11.49 -11.43
C CYS A 592 26.54 12.23 -12.74
N CYS A 593 25.55 12.89 -13.36
CA CYS A 593 25.73 13.59 -14.63
C CYS A 593 26.30 15.02 -14.45
N ASN A 594 26.02 15.69 -13.33
CA ASN A 594 26.57 17.02 -12.99
C ASN A 594 27.99 16.93 -12.42
N ARG A 595 28.91 16.25 -13.11
CA ARG A 595 30.31 16.08 -12.68
C ARG A 595 31.17 17.35 -12.77
N ASP A 596 30.65 18.45 -13.29
CA ASP A 596 31.38 19.74 -13.32
C ASP A 596 31.31 20.54 -12.01
N ILE A 597 30.74 19.97 -10.92
CA ILE A 597 30.57 20.66 -9.62
C ILE A 597 30.91 19.73 -8.42
N LEU A 598 31.86 18.82 -8.59
CA LEU A 598 32.65 18.22 -7.50
C LEU A 598 34.11 18.57 -7.74
#